data_AF-A0A4Q9B060-F1
#
_entry.id   AF-A0A4Q9B060-F1
#
_cell.length_a   1.000
_cell.length_b   1.000
_cell.length_c   1.000
_cell.angle_alpha   90.00
_cell.angle_beta   90.00
_cell.angle_gamma   90.00
#
_symmetry.space_group_name_H-M   'P 1'
#
loop_
_entity.id
_entity.type
_entity.pdbx_description
1 polymer ?
#
loop_
_entity_poly.entity_id
_entity_poly.type
_entity_poly.pdbx_seq_one_letter_code
_entity_poly.pdbx_strand_id
1 'polypeptide(L)'
;MPAPRWLALLLALGPVLGEGGPPWPGPVLHRCWEVVRGLEVQALYRENGVTLVLLGRERPYLLLALEGGGLRPHPGPPRGRPLPRRPLAFLGELSLARRVVVLPREYRCFVLHRGLVVGVLRLGQDLEPLPLPEVPKMPPP
;
A
#
# COMPACT_ATOMS: atom_id res chain seq x y z
N MET A 1 -33.37 31.44 34.76
CA MET A 1 -33.48 30.03 34.35
C MET A 1 -32.07 29.49 34.12
N PRO A 2 -31.52 28.68 35.04
CA PRO A 2 -30.13 28.24 34.98
C PRO A 2 -29.96 27.15 33.90
N ALA A 3 -29.03 27.38 32.98
CA ALA A 3 -28.64 26.40 31.97
C ALA A 3 -28.07 25.14 32.65
N PRO A 4 -28.38 23.94 32.13
CA PRO A 4 -28.15 22.73 32.90
C PRO A 4 -26.68 22.28 32.83
N ARG A 5 -26.08 22.07 34.01
CA ARG A 5 -24.66 21.76 34.31
C ARG A 5 -24.05 20.52 33.64
N TRP A 6 -24.78 19.82 32.78
CA TRP A 6 -24.29 18.61 32.09
C TRP A 6 -23.61 18.92 30.75
N LEU A 7 -23.87 20.07 30.13
CA LEU A 7 -23.21 20.46 28.87
C LEU A 7 -21.71 20.75 29.05
N ALA A 8 -21.30 21.15 30.26
CA ALA A 8 -19.89 21.40 30.57
C ALA A 8 -19.08 20.11 30.78
N LEU A 9 -19.73 18.98 31.11
CA LEU A 9 -19.03 17.71 31.32
C LEU A 9 -18.72 16.97 30.00
N LEU A 10 -19.45 17.26 28.92
CA LEU A 10 -19.19 16.68 27.60
C LEU A 10 -17.99 17.33 26.88
N LEU A 11 -17.55 18.52 27.31
CA LEU A 11 -16.35 19.18 26.79
C LEU A 11 -15.06 18.75 27.52
N ALA A 12 -15.17 17.95 28.58
CA ALA A 12 -14.01 17.39 29.30
C ALA A 12 -13.50 16.06 28.71
N LEU A 13 -14.21 15.46 27.75
CA LEU A 13 -13.64 14.45 26.86
C LEU A 13 -12.95 15.17 25.68
N GLY A 14 -11.87 15.88 26.01
CA GLY A 14 -10.86 16.18 25.01
C GLY A 14 -10.40 14.86 24.38
N PRO A 15 -10.11 14.81 23.07
CA PRO A 15 -9.44 13.65 22.53
C PRO A 15 -8.15 13.50 23.35
N VAL A 16 -7.95 12.34 23.98
CA VAL A 16 -6.61 11.92 24.40
C VAL A 16 -5.83 11.74 23.11
N LEU A 17 -5.35 12.86 22.58
CA LEU A 17 -4.28 12.92 21.62
C LEU A 17 -3.08 12.44 22.43
N GLY A 18 -2.79 11.14 22.35
CA GLY A 18 -1.56 10.61 22.88
C GLY A 18 -0.41 11.38 22.24
N GLU A 19 0.23 12.26 23.02
CA GLU A 19 1.44 13.00 22.67
C GLU A 19 2.66 12.05 22.62
N GLY A 20 2.61 11.10 21.69
CA GLY A 20 3.67 10.12 21.42
C GLY A 20 3.58 9.55 20.01
N GLY A 21 2.92 10.24 19.08
CA GLY A 21 2.87 9.85 17.67
C GLY A 21 4.04 10.46 16.89
N PRO A 22 4.67 9.72 15.95
CA PRO A 22 5.80 10.22 15.16
C PRO A 22 5.44 11.51 14.40
N PRO A 23 6.42 12.39 14.16
CA PRO A 23 6.18 13.73 13.64
C PRO A 23 5.69 13.65 12.21
N TRP A 24 4.39 13.93 11.98
CA TRP A 24 3.77 14.16 10.67
C TRP A 24 3.98 13.03 9.63
N PRO A 25 2.95 12.54 8.91
CA PRO A 25 3.16 11.49 7.90
C PRO A 25 3.98 11.95 6.67
N GLY A 26 4.57 13.16 6.68
CA GLY A 26 5.36 13.74 5.59
C GLY A 26 6.53 12.85 5.15
N PRO A 27 7.48 12.48 6.04
CA PRO A 27 8.61 11.63 5.67
C PRO A 27 8.18 10.25 5.19
N VAL A 28 7.15 9.67 5.81
CA VAL A 28 6.60 8.36 5.44
C VAL A 28 5.97 8.42 4.05
N LEU A 29 5.14 9.43 3.78
CA LEU A 29 4.48 9.61 2.49
C LEU A 29 5.49 9.91 1.38
N HIS A 30 6.52 10.71 1.68
CA HIS A 30 7.62 10.98 0.77
C HIS A 30 8.35 9.68 0.40
N ARG A 31 8.75 8.89 1.39
CA ARG A 31 9.41 7.60 1.15
C ARG A 31 8.53 6.63 0.37
N CYS A 32 7.24 6.54 0.70
CA CYS A 32 6.29 5.75 -0.09
C CYS A 32 6.24 6.21 -1.54
N TRP A 33 6.30 7.53 -1.79
CA TRP A 33 6.28 8.08 -3.14
C TRP A 33 7.52 7.67 -3.93
N GLU A 34 8.71 7.77 -3.32
CA GLU A 34 9.96 7.29 -3.92
C GLU A 34 9.87 5.82 -4.31
N VAL A 35 9.35 4.98 -3.40
CA VAL A 35 9.18 3.55 -3.67
C VAL A 35 8.23 3.32 -4.84
N VAL A 36 7.05 3.96 -4.84
CA VAL A 36 6.05 3.82 -5.93
C VAL A 36 6.62 4.27 -7.27
N ARG A 37 7.38 5.38 -7.32
CA ARG A 37 8.01 5.88 -8.54
C ARG A 37 9.13 4.98 -9.05
N GLY A 38 9.76 4.22 -8.16
CA GLY A 38 10.79 3.25 -8.51
C GLY A 38 10.28 1.83 -8.74
N LEU A 39 8.97 1.57 -8.75
CA LEU A 39 8.45 0.21 -8.96
C LEU A 39 8.65 -0.25 -10.40
N GLU A 40 9.07 -1.50 -10.53
CA GLU A 40 9.24 -2.19 -11.81
C GLU A 40 8.41 -3.49 -11.83
N VAL A 41 8.15 -4.00 -13.04
CA VAL A 41 7.49 -5.30 -13.22
C VAL A 41 8.48 -6.42 -12.94
N GLN A 42 8.33 -7.09 -11.79
CA GLN A 42 9.17 -8.22 -11.41
C GLN A 42 8.67 -9.56 -11.96
N ALA A 43 7.37 -9.75 -12.09
CA ALA A 43 6.82 -10.99 -12.64
C ALA A 43 5.38 -10.80 -13.07
N LEU A 44 4.95 -11.63 -14.01
CA LEU A 44 3.56 -11.74 -14.44
C LEU A 44 3.11 -13.18 -14.25
N TYR A 45 1.87 -13.34 -13.79
CA TYR A 45 1.24 -14.66 -13.65
C TYR A 45 -0.14 -14.65 -14.29
N ARG A 46 -0.58 -15.82 -14.76
CA ARG A 46 -1.95 -16.05 -15.21
C ARG A 46 -2.65 -16.98 -14.22
N GLU A 47 -3.71 -16.48 -13.60
CA GLU A 47 -4.51 -17.23 -12.64
C GLU A 47 -5.99 -17.02 -12.94
N ASN A 48 -6.75 -18.10 -13.18
CA ASN A 48 -8.20 -18.05 -13.42
C ASN A 48 -8.64 -16.99 -14.46
N GLY A 49 -7.88 -16.81 -15.55
CA GLY A 49 -8.19 -15.80 -16.57
C GLY A 49 -7.82 -14.36 -16.21
N VAL A 50 -7.21 -14.13 -15.04
CA VAL A 50 -6.73 -12.83 -14.52
C VAL A 50 -5.19 -12.76 -14.58
N THR A 51 -4.64 -11.57 -14.86
CA THR A 51 -3.19 -11.38 -14.98
C THR A 51 -2.75 -10.73 -13.70
N LEU A 52 -1.93 -11.44 -12.94
CA LEU A 52 -1.33 -10.89 -11.74
C LEU A 52 -0.02 -10.22 -12.11
N VAL A 53 0.19 -9.02 -11.59
CA VAL A 53 1.38 -8.21 -11.79
C VAL A 53 2.08 -8.04 -10.45
N LEU A 54 3.27 -8.63 -10.36
CA LEU A 54 4.14 -8.48 -9.21
C LEU A 54 5.06 -7.28 -9.44
N LEU A 55 4.98 -6.29 -8.54
CA LEU A 55 5.74 -5.05 -8.62
C LEU A 55 6.73 -4.93 -7.47
N GLY A 56 7.93 -4.47 -7.79
CA GLY A 56 9.01 -4.31 -6.82
C GLY A 56 10.27 -3.73 -7.44
N ARG A 57 11.36 -3.75 -6.68
CA ARG A 57 12.71 -3.42 -7.16
C ARG A 57 13.61 -4.64 -7.03
N GLU A 58 14.26 -4.79 -5.88
CA GLU A 58 15.00 -5.99 -5.50
C GLU A 58 14.06 -7.08 -4.98
N ARG A 59 13.00 -6.66 -4.28
CA ARG A 59 12.01 -7.53 -3.65
C ARG A 59 10.60 -7.08 -4.05
N PRO A 60 9.63 -8.01 -4.11
CA PRO A 60 8.25 -7.67 -4.45
C PRO A 60 7.56 -6.95 -3.30
N TYR A 61 6.91 -5.84 -3.60
CA TYR A 61 6.22 -4.99 -2.62
C TYR A 61 4.71 -4.90 -2.86
N LEU A 62 4.25 -5.11 -4.09
CA LEU A 62 2.84 -5.06 -4.46
C LEU A 62 2.48 -6.18 -5.42
N LEU A 63 1.26 -6.66 -5.31
CA LEU A 63 0.66 -7.61 -6.24
C LEU A 63 -0.71 -7.09 -6.65
N LEU A 64 -0.87 -6.88 -7.95
CA LEU A 64 -2.06 -6.30 -8.55
C LEU A 64 -2.70 -7.30 -9.50
N ALA A 65 -4.03 -7.35 -9.54
CA ALA A 65 -4.77 -8.08 -10.55
C ALA A 65 -5.18 -7.13 -11.68
N LEU A 66 -4.88 -7.51 -12.92
CA LEU A 66 -5.38 -6.88 -14.13
C LEU A 66 -6.57 -7.69 -14.66
N GLU A 67 -7.77 -7.12 -14.51
CA GLU A 67 -9.05 -7.73 -14.86
C GLU A 67 -9.94 -6.71 -15.57
N GLY A 68 -10.49 -7.09 -16.73
CA GLY A 68 -11.42 -6.21 -17.48
C GLY A 68 -10.83 -4.84 -17.86
N GLY A 69 -9.50 -4.74 -18.02
CA GLY A 69 -8.81 -3.47 -18.32
C GLY A 69 -8.56 -2.57 -17.11
N GLY A 70 -8.92 -3.00 -15.91
CA GLY A 70 -8.68 -2.28 -14.65
C GLY A 70 -7.70 -2.99 -13.72
N LEU A 71 -7.08 -2.22 -12.83
CA LEU A 71 -6.26 -2.75 -11.74
C LEU A 71 -7.11 -2.95 -10.49
N ARG A 72 -6.91 -4.08 -9.83
CA ARG A 72 -7.57 -4.46 -8.58
C ARG A 72 -6.54 -4.95 -7.56
N PRO A 73 -6.81 -4.79 -6.26
CA PRO A 73 -6.07 -5.51 -5.23
C PRO A 73 -6.22 -7.02 -5.44
N HIS A 74 -5.12 -7.77 -5.26
CA HIS A 74 -5.16 -9.23 -5.25
C HIS A 74 -4.82 -9.77 -3.86
N PRO A 75 -5.62 -10.68 -3.29
CA PRO A 75 -5.34 -11.27 -1.98
C PRO A 75 -4.33 -12.41 -2.08
N GLY A 76 -3.25 -12.31 -1.32
CA GLY A 76 -2.30 -13.42 -1.14
C GLY A 76 -1.30 -13.60 -2.30
N PRO A 77 -0.46 -14.64 -2.24
CA PRO A 77 0.59 -14.90 -3.24
C PRO A 77 0.00 -15.34 -4.59
N PRO A 78 0.70 -15.08 -5.71
CA PRO A 78 0.31 -15.61 -7.01
C PRO A 78 0.46 -17.14 -7.04
N ARG A 79 -0.55 -17.86 -7.52
CA ARG A 79 -0.54 -19.34 -7.65
C ARG A 79 -0.63 -19.81 -9.10
N GLY A 80 -0.84 -18.88 -10.02
CA GLY A 80 -0.97 -19.13 -11.45
C GLY A 80 0.34 -19.46 -12.19
N ARG A 81 0.21 -19.67 -13.50
CA ARG A 81 1.34 -19.94 -14.40
C ARG A 81 2.15 -18.66 -14.64
N PRO A 82 3.49 -18.67 -14.56
CA PRO A 82 4.30 -17.50 -14.91
C PRO A 82 4.16 -17.14 -16.40
N LEU A 83 4.22 -15.86 -16.69
CA LEU A 83 4.15 -15.29 -18.04
C LEU A 83 5.44 -14.52 -18.37
N PRO A 84 5.79 -14.37 -19.65
CA PRO A 84 6.87 -13.50 -20.08
C PRO A 84 6.66 -12.07 -19.56
N ARG A 85 7.71 -11.46 -19.01
CA ARG A 85 7.68 -10.07 -18.57
C ARG A 85 7.49 -9.16 -19.77
N ARG A 86 6.74 -8.07 -19.57
CA ARG A 86 6.59 -6.99 -20.55
C ARG A 86 6.41 -5.65 -19.83
N PRO A 87 6.77 -4.52 -20.47
CA PRO A 87 6.47 -3.20 -19.92
C PRO A 87 4.96 -3.02 -19.73
N LEU A 88 4.57 -2.35 -18.65
CA LEU A 88 3.18 -2.04 -18.34
C LEU A 88 3.03 -0.54 -18.14
N ALA A 89 2.30 0.12 -19.06
CA ALA A 89 2.18 1.58 -19.11
C ALA A 89 1.55 2.18 -17.85
N PHE A 90 0.67 1.43 -17.16
CA PHE A 90 -0.03 1.90 -15.98
C PHE A 90 0.90 2.24 -14.80
N LEU A 91 2.16 1.79 -14.81
CA LEU A 91 3.12 2.10 -13.73
C LEU A 91 3.28 3.61 -13.55
N GLY A 92 3.28 4.38 -14.65
CA GLY A 92 3.35 5.83 -14.61
C GLY A 92 2.10 6.49 -14.03
N GLU A 93 0.97 5.78 -14.02
CA GLU A 93 -0.33 6.24 -13.50
C GLU A 93 -0.53 5.93 -12.00
N LEU A 94 0.37 5.15 -11.39
CA LEU A 94 0.31 4.84 -9.95
C LEU A 94 0.59 6.09 -9.12
N SER A 95 -0.23 6.28 -8.09
CA SER A 95 -0.13 7.38 -7.14
C SER A 95 -0.40 6.90 -5.71
N LEU A 96 -0.39 7.81 -4.74
CA LEU A 96 -0.62 7.51 -3.33
C LEU A 96 -1.81 8.30 -2.79
N ALA A 97 -2.55 7.68 -1.87
CA ALA A 97 -3.47 8.41 -1.02
C ALA A 97 -2.69 9.36 -0.10
N ARG A 98 -3.30 10.50 0.25
CA ARG A 98 -2.69 11.51 1.14
C ARG A 98 -2.62 11.09 2.62
N ARG A 99 -3.07 9.88 2.95
CA ARG A 99 -3.14 9.35 4.32
C ARG A 99 -2.28 8.10 4.43
N VAL A 100 -1.65 7.98 5.59
CA VAL A 100 -0.84 6.83 5.99
C VAL A 100 -1.45 6.25 7.25
N VAL A 101 -1.52 4.92 7.33
CA VAL A 101 -1.87 4.23 8.57
C VAL A 101 -0.58 3.93 9.33
N VAL A 102 -0.52 4.37 10.58
CA VAL A 102 0.59 4.12 11.49
C VAL A 102 0.22 2.93 12.37
N LEU A 103 1.05 1.88 12.34
CA LEU A 103 0.90 0.68 13.18
C LEU A 103 2.15 0.51 14.06
N PRO A 104 2.07 -0.29 15.15
CA PRO A 104 3.19 -0.44 16.08
C PRO A 104 4.52 -0.90 15.47
N ARG A 105 4.52 -1.54 14.29
CA ARG A 105 5.73 -2.09 13.65
C ARG A 105 5.92 -1.67 12.18
N GLU A 106 4.97 -0.93 11.62
CA GLU A 106 4.99 -0.60 10.21
C GLU A 106 4.10 0.61 9.88
N TYR A 107 4.34 1.18 8.72
CA TYR A 107 3.46 2.16 8.09
C TYR A 107 2.81 1.54 6.86
N ARG A 108 1.57 1.95 6.57
CA ARG A 108 0.85 1.52 5.37
C ARG A 108 0.44 2.72 4.53
N CYS A 109 0.87 2.70 3.28
CA CYS A 109 0.54 3.68 2.25
C CYS A 109 -0.39 3.05 1.21
N PHE A 110 -1.52 3.67 0.93
CA PHE A 110 -2.46 3.17 -0.07
C PHE A 110 -2.05 3.62 -1.46
N VAL A 111 -1.84 2.65 -2.35
CA VAL A 111 -1.46 2.87 -3.74
C VAL A 111 -2.73 2.98 -4.57
N LEU A 112 -2.80 4.03 -5.37
CA LEU A 112 -3.96 4.38 -6.18
C LEU A 112 -3.65 4.22 -7.66
N HIS A 113 -4.66 3.80 -8.42
CA HIS A 113 -4.68 3.90 -9.87
C HIS A 113 -6.02 4.52 -10.27
N ARG A 114 -5.99 5.68 -10.95
CA ARG A 114 -7.18 6.45 -11.35
C ARG A 114 -8.16 6.69 -10.18
N GLY A 115 -7.62 7.01 -9.00
CA GLY A 115 -8.39 7.32 -7.79
C GLY A 115 -8.88 6.10 -6.99
N LEU A 116 -8.68 4.88 -7.47
CA LEU A 116 -9.05 3.65 -6.76
C LEU A 116 -7.86 3.04 -6.04
N VAL A 117 -8.07 2.55 -4.82
CA VAL A 117 -7.05 1.79 -4.08
C VAL A 117 -6.83 0.43 -4.77
N VAL A 118 -5.60 0.20 -5.21
CA VAL A 118 -5.19 -1.04 -5.89
C VAL A 118 -4.19 -1.86 -5.10
N GLY A 119 -3.55 -1.28 -4.09
CA GLY A 119 -2.59 -2.00 -3.26
C GLY A 119 -2.21 -1.23 -2.00
N VAL A 120 -1.44 -1.89 -1.15
CA VAL A 120 -0.93 -1.32 0.09
C VAL A 120 0.57 -1.54 0.14
N LEU A 121 1.33 -0.45 0.09
CA LEU A 121 2.76 -0.47 0.31
C LEU A 121 3.02 -0.42 1.83
N ARG A 122 3.93 -1.27 2.31
CA ARG A 122 4.31 -1.35 3.72
C ARG A 122 5.73 -0.83 3.89
N LEU A 123 5.96 0.03 4.88
CA LEU A 123 7.29 0.44 5.30
C LEU A 123 7.54 0.00 6.75
N GLY A 124 8.78 -0.35 7.09
CA GLY A 124 9.21 -0.57 8.45
C GLY A 124 9.30 0.72 9.26
N GLN A 125 9.60 0.62 10.56
CA GLN A 125 9.85 1.80 11.40
C GLN A 125 11.06 2.62 10.94
N ASP A 126 12.00 1.97 10.25
CA ASP A 126 13.18 2.55 9.57
C ASP A 126 12.86 3.16 8.19
N LEU A 127 11.58 3.17 7.80
CA LEU A 127 11.09 3.60 6.49
C LEU A 127 11.58 2.75 5.30
N GLU A 128 12.16 1.57 5.57
CA GLU A 128 12.54 0.64 4.51
C GLU A 128 11.31 -0.14 4.00
N PRO A 129 11.19 -0.37 2.68
CA PRO A 129 10.04 -1.07 2.13
C PRO A 129 10.03 -2.54 2.55
N LEU A 130 8.92 -2.95 3.16
CA LEU A 130 8.69 -4.32 3.56
C LEU A 130 8.19 -5.13 2.36
N PRO A 131 8.79 -6.30 2.07
CA PRO A 131 8.33 -7.16 0.98
C PRO A 131 6.93 -7.71 1.28
N LEU A 132 6.26 -8.17 0.21
CA LEU A 132 5.03 -8.95 0.36
C LEU A 132 5.30 -10.15 1.26
N PRO A 133 4.42 -10.42 2.25
CA PRO A 133 4.48 -11.62 3.04
C PRO A 133 4.18 -12.78 2.10
N GLU A 134 5.22 -13.58 1.79
CA GLU A 134 5.17 -14.73 0.90
C GLU A 134 4.93 -14.36 -0.58
N VAL A 135 6.00 -14.33 -1.35
CA VAL A 135 5.94 -14.54 -2.80
C VAL A 135 6.69 -15.84 -3.06
N PRO A 136 6.12 -16.80 -3.80
CA PRO A 136 6.85 -18.01 -4.15
C PRO A 136 8.18 -17.60 -4.80
N LYS A 137 9.30 -18.08 -4.26
CA LYS A 137 10.61 -17.88 -4.89
C LYS A 137 10.50 -18.43 -6.30
N MET A 138 10.59 -17.57 -7.31
CA MET A 138 10.65 -18.03 -8.69
C MET A 138 11.92 -18.87 -8.81
N PRO A 139 11.87 -20.10 -9.35
CA PRO A 139 13.08 -20.88 -9.55
C PRO A 139 14.03 -20.07 -10.46
N PRO A 140 15.36 -20.15 -10.24
CA PRO A 140 16.31 -19.52 -11.14
C PRO A 140 16.14 -20.11 -12.56
N PRO A 141 16.52 -19.33 -13.61
CA PRO A 141 16.42 -19.76 -15.00
C PRO A 141 17.22 -21.02 -15.30
#